data_AF-A0A931BEK9-F1
#
_entry.id   AF-A0A931BEK9-F1
#
_cell.length_a   1.000
_cell.length_b   1.000
_cell.length_c   1.000
_cell.angle_alpha   90.00
_cell.angle_beta   90.00
_cell.angle_gamma   90.00
#
_symmetry.space_group_name_H-M   'P 1'
#
loop_
_entity.id
_entity.type
_entity.pdbx_description
1 polymer ?
#
loop_
_entity_poly.entity_id
_entity_poly.type
_entity_poly.pdbx_seq_one_letter_code
_entity_poly.pdbx_strand_id
1 'polypeptide(L)'
;MKTFTLFLVMLVAALGWQAPSAQAQTCAPPTNVAVSNVTNTGAVVSFMPSVSAVSYTVRFFSIDSTAAGITSINTTTSPVTLTGLVAGRLHWVSVMSNCAGGYTTSSPWVRFQTAGGTPAGCAAPTGLRIASLTTTSASIAFTGTSSSYRVVYYAVGDSVNAITQTVSGSPASINGLLPNTSYAVRIFSNCNGATSTPARFTFRTPSLPVVCGAVSNVVVTATSATTASVSFTSGANNTSFTVTYYVPGDSSRWVISNASPITITGLVPGRTYTIQVTSTCGTGTTVSYTAGAPITYSFRGVLGVLYGFGSGAVELYPNPAHRAASLVLPAVPGAAQARLLLLNGLGQQVRTLTVPLVGAETHASLDLSGVAPGLYTLRVAAGSQVVSQRLAVE
;
A
#
# COMPACT_ATOMS: atom_id res chain seq x y z
N MET A 1 -99.22 -58.90 -74.83
CA MET A 1 -100.09 -58.01 -75.61
C MET A 1 -99.81 -56.57 -75.21
N LYS A 2 -99.50 -55.72 -76.21
CA LYS A 2 -99.90 -54.31 -76.33
C LYS A 2 -99.57 -53.35 -75.15
N THR A 3 -98.55 -52.50 -75.27
CA THR A 3 -98.47 -51.21 -76.04
C THR A 3 -99.04 -49.99 -75.32
N PHE A 4 -98.19 -48.94 -75.29
CA PHE A 4 -98.48 -47.50 -75.48
C PHE A 4 -99.25 -46.77 -74.35
N THR A 5 -98.99 -45.51 -73.96
CA THR A 5 -98.63 -44.27 -74.72
C THR A 5 -98.24 -43.17 -73.67
N LEU A 6 -97.13 -42.40 -73.83
CA LEU A 6 -97.01 -40.92 -74.12
C LEU A 6 -97.64 -39.93 -73.08
N PHE A 7 -97.16 -38.72 -72.73
CA PHE A 7 -96.18 -37.71 -73.22
C PHE A 7 -95.79 -36.74 -72.04
N LEU A 8 -94.51 -36.32 -71.97
CA LEU A 8 -93.98 -34.93 -71.77
C LEU A 8 -94.32 -34.06 -70.53
N VAL A 9 -93.28 -33.58 -69.80
CA VAL A 9 -92.91 -32.15 -69.57
C VAL A 9 -91.50 -32.03 -68.93
N MET A 10 -90.63 -31.25 -69.61
CA MET A 10 -89.43 -30.44 -69.23
C MET A 10 -88.57 -30.71 -67.95
N LEU A 11 -87.28 -31.01 -68.21
CA LEU A 11 -86.02 -30.36 -67.71
C LEU A 11 -86.07 -29.67 -66.32
N VAL A 12 -85.28 -30.03 -65.30
CA VAL A 12 -83.81 -29.91 -65.17
C VAL A 12 -83.27 -30.94 -64.17
N ALA A 13 -82.10 -31.52 -64.50
CA ALA A 13 -81.39 -32.51 -63.71
C ALA A 13 -80.93 -31.98 -62.34
N ALA A 14 -81.44 -32.59 -61.26
CA ALA A 14 -80.81 -32.56 -59.95
C ALA A 14 -79.68 -33.60 -59.92
N LEU A 15 -78.52 -33.24 -60.49
CA LEU A 15 -77.27 -33.94 -60.19
C LEU A 15 -76.90 -33.61 -58.74
N GLY A 16 -77.13 -34.58 -57.84
CA GLY A 16 -76.68 -34.49 -56.46
C GLY A 16 -75.16 -34.39 -56.41
N TRP A 17 -74.66 -33.17 -56.24
CA TRP A 17 -73.32 -32.97 -55.68
C TRP A 17 -73.40 -33.25 -54.19
N GLN A 18 -73.04 -34.46 -53.79
CA GLN A 18 -72.49 -34.66 -52.46
C GLN A 18 -71.19 -33.85 -52.41
N ALA A 19 -71.20 -32.75 -51.67
CA ALA A 19 -69.97 -32.08 -51.30
C ALA A 19 -69.03 -33.14 -50.68
N PRO A 20 -67.74 -33.20 -51.09
CA PRO A 20 -66.80 -34.06 -50.39
C PRO A 20 -66.86 -33.63 -48.93
N SER A 21 -67.17 -34.58 -48.05
CA SER A 21 -67.08 -34.38 -46.61
C SER A 21 -65.69 -33.81 -46.35
N ALA A 22 -65.63 -32.53 -45.97
CA ALA A 22 -64.41 -31.94 -45.46
C ALA A 22 -64.06 -32.75 -44.21
N GLN A 23 -63.14 -33.72 -44.35
CA GLN A 23 -62.54 -34.35 -43.19
C GLN A 23 -61.94 -33.18 -42.41
N ALA A 24 -62.51 -32.91 -41.23
CA ALA A 24 -61.96 -31.93 -40.32
C ALA A 24 -60.47 -32.26 -40.19
N GLN A 25 -59.60 -31.35 -40.61
CA GLN A 25 -58.16 -31.55 -40.50
C GLN A 25 -57.84 -31.57 -39.00
N THR A 26 -57.82 -32.77 -38.41
CA THR A 26 -57.61 -32.94 -36.99
C THR A 26 -56.14 -32.77 -36.70
N CYS A 27 -55.77 -31.65 -36.08
CA CYS A 27 -54.44 -31.49 -35.52
C CYS A 27 -54.35 -32.38 -34.28
N ALA A 28 -53.58 -33.47 -34.36
CA ALA A 28 -53.40 -34.38 -33.23
C ALA A 28 -52.22 -33.90 -32.35
N PRO A 29 -52.33 -33.95 -31.01
CA PRO A 29 -51.22 -33.61 -30.15
C PRO A 29 -50.04 -34.58 -30.35
N PRO A 30 -48.79 -34.12 -30.21
CA PRO A 30 -47.64 -35.02 -30.16
C PRO A 30 -47.77 -36.02 -29.01
N THR A 31 -47.36 -37.27 -29.24
CA THR A 31 -47.43 -38.35 -28.24
C THR A 31 -46.04 -38.73 -27.75
N ASN A 32 -45.95 -39.57 -26.72
CA ASN A 32 -44.69 -40.05 -26.14
C ASN A 32 -43.70 -38.92 -25.80
N VAL A 33 -44.22 -37.81 -25.26
CA VAL A 33 -43.37 -36.71 -24.77
C VAL A 33 -42.57 -37.22 -23.57
N ALA A 34 -41.26 -37.30 -23.72
CA ALA A 34 -40.33 -37.79 -22.70
C ALA A 34 -39.15 -36.84 -22.55
N VAL A 35 -38.70 -36.67 -21.30
CA VAL A 35 -37.55 -35.82 -20.95
C VAL A 35 -36.38 -36.70 -20.53
N SER A 36 -35.21 -36.48 -21.11
CA SER A 36 -33.97 -37.21 -20.84
C SER A 36 -32.78 -36.24 -20.73
N ASN A 37 -31.59 -36.77 -20.41
CA ASN A 37 -30.34 -36.00 -20.31
C ASN A 37 -30.49 -34.71 -19.49
N VAL A 38 -31.17 -34.82 -18.35
CA VAL A 38 -31.47 -33.67 -17.49
C VAL A 38 -30.22 -33.26 -16.73
N THR A 39 -29.77 -32.03 -16.95
CA THR A 39 -28.65 -31.40 -16.25
C THR A 39 -29.18 -30.38 -15.22
N ASN A 40 -28.29 -29.61 -14.60
CA ASN A 40 -28.69 -28.52 -13.71
C ASN A 40 -29.43 -27.40 -14.47
N THR A 41 -29.13 -27.17 -15.75
CA THR A 41 -29.66 -26.01 -16.51
C THR A 41 -30.22 -26.37 -17.87
N GLY A 42 -30.34 -27.66 -18.19
CA GLY A 42 -30.85 -28.13 -19.47
C GLY A 42 -31.46 -29.52 -19.39
N ALA A 43 -32.15 -29.91 -20.46
CA ALA A 43 -32.76 -31.22 -20.63
C ALA A 43 -33.00 -31.47 -22.11
N VAL A 44 -33.22 -32.72 -22.51
CA VAL A 44 -33.58 -33.09 -23.87
C VAL A 44 -35.02 -33.58 -23.87
N VAL A 45 -35.87 -32.99 -24.71
CA VAL A 45 -37.27 -33.34 -24.89
C VAL A 45 -37.42 -34.12 -26.18
N SER A 46 -37.93 -35.34 -26.08
CA SER A 46 -38.27 -36.19 -27.21
C SER A 46 -39.78 -36.38 -27.28
N PHE A 47 -40.30 -36.59 -28.48
CA PHE A 47 -41.73 -36.81 -28.73
C PHE A 47 -41.92 -37.50 -30.08
N MET A 48 -43.03 -38.24 -30.23
CA MET A 48 -43.44 -38.83 -31.49
C MET A 48 -44.22 -37.79 -32.32
N PRO A 49 -43.74 -37.45 -33.54
CA PRO A 49 -44.38 -36.48 -34.44
C PRO A 49 -45.83 -36.81 -34.77
N SER A 50 -46.66 -35.78 -34.95
CA SER A 50 -48.04 -35.92 -35.41
C SER A 50 -48.12 -35.88 -36.94
N VAL A 51 -48.92 -36.76 -37.55
CA VAL A 51 -49.01 -36.98 -39.02
C VAL A 51 -49.52 -35.78 -39.85
N SER A 52 -49.88 -34.66 -39.23
CA SER A 52 -50.36 -33.45 -39.92
C SER A 52 -49.74 -32.15 -39.40
N ALA A 53 -48.76 -32.26 -38.50
CA ALA A 53 -48.04 -31.11 -37.97
C ALA A 53 -46.91 -30.72 -38.93
N VAL A 54 -46.82 -29.43 -39.26
CA VAL A 54 -45.74 -28.87 -40.10
C VAL A 54 -44.60 -28.31 -39.26
N SER A 55 -44.87 -27.96 -38.01
CA SER A 55 -43.87 -27.59 -37.02
C SER A 55 -44.39 -27.87 -35.61
N TYR A 56 -43.54 -27.64 -34.62
CA TYR A 56 -43.86 -27.79 -33.21
C TYR A 56 -43.36 -26.59 -32.41
N THR A 57 -44.06 -26.28 -31.33
CA THR A 57 -43.62 -25.31 -30.33
C THR A 57 -43.50 -26.01 -28.99
N VAL A 58 -42.26 -26.18 -28.51
CA VAL A 58 -41.97 -26.72 -27.18
C VAL A 58 -42.07 -25.58 -26.17
N ARG A 59 -42.95 -25.71 -25.18
CA ARG A 59 -43.20 -24.70 -24.16
C ARG A 59 -42.79 -25.24 -22.80
N PHE A 60 -42.03 -24.46 -22.03
CA PHE A 60 -41.59 -24.89 -20.69
C PHE A 60 -41.44 -23.72 -19.72
N PHE A 61 -41.60 -24.01 -18.43
CA PHE A 61 -41.44 -23.05 -17.33
C PHE A 61 -41.18 -23.75 -16.00
N SER A 62 -40.60 -23.02 -15.05
CA SER A 62 -40.44 -23.47 -13.66
C SER A 62 -41.80 -23.51 -12.96
N ILE A 63 -42.07 -24.50 -12.11
CA ILE A 63 -43.35 -24.61 -11.38
C ILE A 63 -43.65 -23.39 -10.49
N ASP A 64 -42.59 -22.70 -10.05
CA ASP A 64 -42.68 -21.49 -9.22
C ASP A 64 -42.97 -20.22 -10.06
N SER A 65 -43.13 -20.36 -11.38
CA SER A 65 -43.35 -19.26 -12.32
C SER A 65 -44.82 -19.10 -12.67
N THR A 66 -45.24 -17.87 -12.95
CA THR A 66 -46.57 -17.57 -13.49
C THR A 66 -46.61 -17.81 -15.01
N ALA A 67 -47.79 -17.71 -15.62
CA ALA A 67 -47.95 -17.88 -17.08
C ALA A 67 -47.06 -16.95 -17.94
N ALA A 68 -46.54 -15.86 -17.36
CA ALA A 68 -45.58 -14.95 -18.02
C ALA A 68 -44.16 -15.53 -18.16
N GLY A 69 -43.82 -16.61 -17.44
CA GLY A 69 -42.50 -17.24 -17.49
C GLY A 69 -42.35 -18.39 -18.48
N ILE A 70 -43.31 -18.57 -19.40
CA ILE A 70 -43.27 -19.63 -20.41
C ILE A 70 -42.24 -19.29 -21.49
N THR A 71 -41.20 -20.11 -21.57
CA THR A 71 -40.24 -20.09 -22.69
C THR A 71 -40.76 -21.00 -23.81
N SER A 72 -40.60 -20.57 -25.07
CA SER A 72 -41.05 -21.34 -26.24
C SER A 72 -39.92 -21.52 -27.25
N ILE A 73 -39.76 -22.74 -27.77
CA ILE A 73 -38.80 -23.10 -28.82
C ILE A 73 -39.59 -23.68 -30.00
N ASN A 74 -39.48 -23.06 -31.17
CA ASN A 74 -40.04 -23.61 -32.40
C ASN A 74 -39.06 -24.61 -33.02
N THR A 75 -39.56 -25.76 -33.45
CA THR A 75 -38.78 -26.82 -34.09
C THR A 75 -39.61 -27.51 -35.18
N THR A 76 -38.95 -28.19 -36.11
CA THR A 76 -39.59 -29.13 -37.05
C THR A 76 -39.21 -30.58 -36.75
N THR A 77 -38.29 -30.82 -35.81
CA THR A 77 -37.71 -32.14 -35.51
C THR A 77 -37.73 -32.44 -34.01
N SER A 78 -37.57 -33.73 -33.70
CA SER A 78 -37.40 -34.27 -32.35
C SER A 78 -36.12 -35.12 -32.32
N PRO A 79 -35.30 -35.08 -31.25
CA PRO A 79 -35.50 -34.38 -29.97
C PRO A 79 -35.06 -32.90 -29.98
N VAL A 80 -35.47 -32.15 -28.95
CA VAL A 80 -35.18 -30.72 -28.73
C VAL A 80 -34.40 -30.53 -27.44
N THR A 81 -33.29 -29.78 -27.48
CA THR A 81 -32.52 -29.42 -26.28
C THR A 81 -33.07 -28.14 -25.64
N LEU A 82 -33.41 -28.22 -24.36
CA LEU A 82 -33.75 -27.08 -23.50
C LEU A 82 -32.50 -26.57 -22.81
N THR A 83 -32.37 -25.25 -22.71
CA THR A 83 -31.31 -24.55 -21.96
C THR A 83 -31.93 -23.45 -21.10
N GLY A 84 -31.15 -22.91 -20.15
CA GLY A 84 -31.62 -21.82 -19.27
C GLY A 84 -32.61 -22.28 -18.20
N LEU A 85 -32.70 -23.57 -17.90
CA LEU A 85 -33.52 -24.08 -16.80
C LEU A 85 -32.91 -23.69 -15.45
N VAL A 86 -33.77 -23.49 -14.45
CA VAL A 86 -33.34 -23.22 -13.08
C VAL A 86 -32.93 -24.53 -12.40
N ALA A 87 -31.74 -24.58 -11.79
CA ALA A 87 -31.17 -25.76 -11.14
C ALA A 87 -31.94 -26.18 -9.88
N GLY A 88 -32.04 -27.49 -9.67
CA GLY A 88 -32.74 -28.11 -8.53
C GLY A 88 -34.24 -27.87 -8.47
N ARG A 89 -34.86 -27.39 -9.56
CA ARG A 89 -36.28 -27.00 -9.59
C ARG A 89 -37.11 -27.96 -10.45
N LEU A 90 -38.39 -28.06 -10.11
CA LEU A 90 -39.39 -28.72 -10.95
C LEU A 90 -39.80 -27.81 -12.10
N HIS A 91 -39.87 -28.37 -13.29
CA HIS A 91 -40.31 -27.70 -14.52
C HIS A 91 -41.46 -28.47 -15.17
N TRP A 92 -42.29 -27.73 -15.87
CA TRP A 92 -43.32 -28.26 -16.76
C TRP A 92 -42.88 -28.07 -18.21
N VAL A 93 -43.12 -29.07 -19.06
CA VAL A 93 -42.93 -28.98 -20.51
C VAL A 93 -44.13 -29.55 -21.26
N SER A 94 -44.52 -28.90 -22.35
CA SER A 94 -45.57 -29.36 -23.26
C SER A 94 -45.12 -29.10 -24.70
N VAL A 95 -45.45 -30.01 -25.61
CA VAL A 95 -45.16 -29.87 -27.03
C VAL A 95 -46.46 -29.59 -27.77
N MET A 96 -46.52 -28.45 -28.44
CA MET A 96 -47.65 -28.05 -29.27
C MET A 96 -47.37 -28.39 -30.73
N SER A 97 -48.24 -29.17 -31.37
CA SER A 97 -48.24 -29.36 -32.82
C SER A 97 -48.83 -28.14 -33.51
N ASN A 98 -48.15 -27.63 -34.53
CA ASN A 98 -48.63 -26.56 -35.39
C ASN A 98 -48.97 -27.16 -36.75
N CYS A 99 -50.25 -27.28 -37.05
CA CYS A 99 -50.75 -27.85 -38.30
C CYS A 99 -51.07 -26.75 -39.32
N ALA A 100 -51.22 -27.13 -40.59
CA ALA A 100 -51.69 -26.21 -41.63
C ALA A 100 -53.07 -25.63 -41.27
N GLY A 101 -53.41 -24.43 -41.76
CA GLY A 101 -54.67 -23.77 -41.43
C GLY A 101 -54.72 -23.13 -40.03
N GLY A 102 -53.59 -23.06 -39.32
CA GLY A 102 -53.49 -22.40 -38.01
C GLY A 102 -53.99 -23.24 -36.83
N TYR A 103 -54.35 -24.50 -37.08
CA TYR A 103 -54.75 -25.41 -36.01
C TYR A 103 -53.55 -25.78 -35.13
N THR A 104 -53.76 -25.71 -33.82
CA THR A 104 -52.74 -26.09 -32.84
C THR A 104 -53.33 -27.03 -31.80
N THR A 105 -52.51 -27.96 -31.31
CA THR A 105 -52.93 -28.88 -30.23
C THR A 105 -51.74 -29.25 -29.37
N SER A 106 -51.90 -29.13 -28.06
CA SER A 106 -50.82 -29.37 -27.10
C SER A 106 -50.87 -30.77 -26.52
N SER A 107 -49.70 -31.36 -26.31
CA SER A 107 -49.58 -32.51 -25.43
C SER A 107 -49.98 -32.13 -23.99
N PRO A 108 -50.36 -33.11 -23.15
CA PRO A 108 -50.36 -32.92 -21.71
C PRO A 108 -49.01 -32.36 -21.22
N TRP A 109 -49.04 -31.62 -20.12
CA TRP A 109 -47.82 -31.15 -19.46
C TRP A 109 -47.08 -32.32 -18.81
N VAL A 110 -45.79 -32.43 -19.08
CA VAL A 110 -44.87 -33.40 -18.46
C VAL A 110 -44.04 -32.67 -17.42
N ARG A 111 -43.94 -33.25 -16.22
CA ARG A 111 -43.13 -32.71 -15.12
C ARG A 111 -41.76 -33.40 -15.09
N PHE A 112 -40.70 -32.62 -14.92
CA PHE A 112 -39.36 -33.13 -14.65
C PHE A 112 -38.63 -32.23 -13.64
N GLN A 113 -37.57 -32.72 -13.02
CA GLN A 113 -36.76 -31.96 -12.08
C GLN A 113 -35.34 -31.83 -12.60
N THR A 114 -34.81 -30.61 -12.69
CA THR A 114 -33.39 -30.40 -12.99
C THR A 114 -32.52 -30.92 -11.85
N ALA A 115 -31.32 -31.38 -12.18
CA ALA A 115 -30.38 -31.83 -11.16
C ALA A 115 -30.11 -30.68 -10.15
N GLY A 116 -30.12 -31.02 -8.86
CA GLY A 116 -29.73 -30.10 -7.79
C GLY A 116 -28.21 -29.89 -7.73
N GLY A 117 -27.78 -28.97 -6.88
CA GLY A 117 -26.37 -28.64 -6.69
C GLY A 117 -25.81 -27.64 -7.70
N THR A 118 -24.55 -27.24 -7.51
CA THR A 118 -23.81 -26.40 -8.45
C THR A 118 -23.56 -27.15 -9.75
N PRO A 119 -23.81 -26.56 -10.94
CA PRO A 119 -23.47 -27.17 -12.22
C PRO A 119 -22.05 -27.73 -12.21
N ALA A 120 -21.83 -28.90 -12.82
CA ALA A 120 -20.49 -29.46 -12.96
C ALA A 120 -19.56 -28.42 -13.65
N GLY A 121 -18.44 -28.08 -13.01
CA GLY A 121 -17.56 -26.98 -13.44
C GLY A 121 -17.86 -25.60 -12.85
N CYS A 122 -18.89 -25.48 -12.00
CA CYS A 122 -19.30 -24.23 -11.34
C CYS A 122 -19.16 -24.27 -9.81
N ALA A 123 -18.03 -24.81 -9.33
CA ALA A 123 -17.69 -24.77 -7.92
C ALA A 123 -17.31 -23.34 -7.48
N ALA A 124 -17.50 -23.02 -6.20
CA ALA A 124 -16.93 -21.80 -5.63
C ALA A 124 -15.40 -21.85 -5.71
N PRO A 125 -14.72 -20.70 -5.94
CA PRO A 125 -13.27 -20.64 -5.79
C PRO A 125 -12.82 -21.08 -4.40
N THR A 126 -11.60 -21.60 -4.28
CA THR A 126 -11.02 -22.05 -3.00
C THR A 126 -9.63 -21.43 -2.81
N GLY A 127 -9.04 -21.60 -1.61
CA GLY A 127 -7.66 -21.17 -1.34
C GLY A 127 -7.44 -19.65 -1.43
N LEU A 128 -8.47 -18.86 -1.10
CA LEU A 128 -8.41 -17.39 -1.10
C LEU A 128 -7.32 -16.92 -0.13
N ARG A 129 -6.39 -16.12 -0.64
CA ARG A 129 -5.31 -15.52 0.15
C ARG A 129 -4.86 -14.20 -0.46
N ILE A 130 -4.28 -13.35 0.38
CA ILE A 130 -3.56 -12.17 -0.09
C ILE A 130 -2.23 -12.61 -0.70
N ALA A 131 -2.02 -12.31 -1.98
CA ALA A 131 -0.73 -12.48 -2.66
C ALA A 131 0.17 -11.26 -2.49
N SER A 132 -0.42 -10.06 -2.54
CA SER A 132 0.25 -8.80 -2.22
C SER A 132 -0.75 -7.77 -1.70
N LEU A 133 -0.28 -6.85 -0.86
CA LEU A 133 -1.11 -5.86 -0.20
C LEU A 133 -0.33 -4.55 -0.03
N THR A 134 -0.93 -3.45 -0.46
CA THR A 134 -0.48 -2.09 -0.21
C THR A 134 -1.52 -1.36 0.64
N THR A 135 -1.26 -0.09 0.98
CA THR A 135 -2.23 0.76 1.68
C THR A 135 -3.49 1.04 0.83
N THR A 136 -3.44 0.88 -0.50
CA THR A 136 -4.52 1.27 -1.42
C THR A 136 -4.88 0.20 -2.47
N SER A 137 -4.23 -0.96 -2.45
CA SER A 137 -4.49 -2.05 -3.39
C SER A 137 -4.19 -3.43 -2.78
N ALA A 138 -4.83 -4.46 -3.34
CA ALA A 138 -4.60 -5.85 -2.96
C ALA A 138 -4.63 -6.76 -4.19
N SER A 139 -3.81 -7.82 -4.17
CA SER A 139 -3.87 -8.91 -5.12
C SER A 139 -4.34 -10.17 -4.40
N ILE A 140 -5.47 -10.73 -4.81
CA ILE A 140 -6.09 -11.89 -4.14
C ILE A 140 -5.91 -13.12 -5.01
N ALA A 141 -5.10 -14.06 -4.53
CA ALA A 141 -4.93 -15.35 -5.18
C ALA A 141 -6.01 -16.33 -4.73
N PHE A 142 -6.48 -17.16 -5.66
CA PHE A 142 -7.45 -18.22 -5.42
C PHE A 142 -7.28 -19.33 -6.46
N THR A 143 -7.94 -20.47 -6.23
CA THR A 143 -7.99 -21.60 -7.15
C THR A 143 -9.42 -21.77 -7.66
N GLY A 144 -9.60 -21.90 -8.97
CA GLY A 144 -10.88 -22.16 -9.59
C GLY A 144 -10.71 -22.66 -11.02
N THR A 145 -11.77 -23.26 -11.56
CA THR A 145 -11.78 -23.88 -12.90
C THR A 145 -12.57 -23.08 -13.94
N SER A 146 -13.13 -21.94 -13.54
CA SER A 146 -13.93 -21.07 -14.42
C SER A 146 -13.04 -20.21 -15.32
N SER A 147 -13.53 -19.86 -16.51
CA SER A 147 -12.89 -18.93 -17.44
C SER A 147 -13.06 -17.46 -17.04
N SER A 148 -14.01 -17.17 -16.14
CA SER A 148 -14.13 -15.84 -15.53
C SER A 148 -14.74 -15.91 -14.13
N TYR A 149 -14.50 -14.86 -13.35
CA TYR A 149 -14.93 -14.73 -11.96
C TYR A 149 -15.50 -13.35 -11.73
N ARG A 150 -16.58 -13.29 -10.96
CA ARG A 150 -17.12 -12.04 -10.44
C ARG A 150 -16.54 -11.80 -9.05
N VAL A 151 -15.84 -10.70 -8.86
CA VAL A 151 -15.27 -10.27 -7.58
C VAL A 151 -16.10 -9.09 -7.09
N VAL A 152 -16.61 -9.20 -5.87
CA VAL A 152 -17.35 -8.15 -5.18
C VAL A 152 -16.61 -7.81 -3.90
N TYR A 153 -16.31 -6.53 -3.68
CA TYR A 153 -15.61 -6.08 -2.48
C TYR A 153 -16.18 -4.78 -1.93
N TYR A 154 -16.10 -4.62 -0.61
CA TYR A 154 -16.62 -3.45 0.10
C TYR A 154 -15.94 -3.29 1.46
N ALA A 155 -15.91 -2.08 2.00
CA ALA A 155 -15.44 -1.84 3.36
C ALA A 155 -16.41 -2.52 4.35
N VAL A 156 -15.89 -3.20 5.36
CA VAL A 156 -16.72 -3.89 6.36
C VAL A 156 -17.65 -2.87 7.04
N GLY A 157 -18.96 -3.13 7.00
CA GLY A 157 -19.98 -2.20 7.47
C GLY A 157 -20.63 -1.34 6.37
N ASP A 158 -20.07 -1.33 5.15
CA ASP A 158 -20.56 -0.55 4.02
C ASP A 158 -20.84 -1.41 2.78
N SER A 159 -21.71 -2.43 2.94
CA SER A 159 -22.06 -3.31 1.82
C SER A 159 -22.91 -2.65 0.74
N VAL A 160 -23.46 -1.45 1.00
CA VAL A 160 -24.25 -0.69 0.03
C VAL A 160 -23.37 -0.17 -1.10
N ASN A 161 -22.16 0.28 -0.77
CA ASN A 161 -21.19 0.80 -1.75
C ASN A 161 -20.24 -0.28 -2.28
N ALA A 162 -20.74 -1.49 -2.50
CA ALA A 162 -19.92 -2.59 -2.99
C ALA A 162 -19.50 -2.40 -4.45
N ILE A 163 -18.21 -2.62 -4.71
CA ILE A 163 -17.63 -2.57 -6.05
C ILE A 163 -17.64 -3.98 -6.62
N THR A 164 -18.10 -4.12 -7.87
CA THR A 164 -18.14 -5.39 -8.60
C THR A 164 -17.26 -5.31 -9.84
N GLN A 165 -16.42 -6.31 -10.04
CA GLN A 165 -15.58 -6.45 -11.23
C GLN A 165 -15.57 -7.89 -11.73
N THR A 166 -15.27 -8.07 -13.02
CA THR A 166 -15.07 -9.38 -13.63
C THR A 166 -13.59 -9.57 -13.95
N VAL A 167 -13.02 -10.71 -13.57
CA VAL A 167 -11.63 -11.08 -13.86
C VAL A 167 -11.60 -12.40 -14.63
N SER A 168 -10.59 -12.57 -15.50
CA SER A 168 -10.40 -13.80 -16.30
C SER A 168 -9.71 -14.92 -15.53
N GLY A 169 -9.12 -14.64 -14.36
CA GLY A 169 -8.39 -15.63 -13.58
C GLY A 169 -7.87 -15.11 -12.24
N SER A 170 -7.05 -15.94 -11.60
CA SER A 170 -6.32 -15.59 -10.38
C SER A 170 -4.88 -15.16 -10.73
N PRO A 171 -4.32 -14.15 -10.04
CA PRO A 171 -4.93 -13.41 -8.94
C PRO A 171 -5.85 -12.27 -9.41
N ALA A 172 -6.83 -11.90 -8.57
CA ALA A 172 -7.66 -10.72 -8.78
C ALA A 172 -7.01 -9.48 -8.16
N SER A 173 -6.71 -8.48 -8.98
CA SER A 173 -6.22 -7.17 -8.52
C SER A 173 -7.39 -6.25 -8.15
N ILE A 174 -7.30 -5.62 -6.98
CA ILE A 174 -8.26 -4.67 -6.45
C ILE A 174 -7.52 -3.37 -6.13
N ASN A 175 -8.03 -2.24 -6.59
CA ASN A 175 -7.40 -0.91 -6.44
C ASN A 175 -8.38 0.09 -5.81
N GLY A 176 -7.86 1.25 -5.40
CA GLY A 176 -8.67 2.33 -4.84
C GLY A 176 -9.17 2.04 -3.43
N LEU A 177 -8.45 1.20 -2.69
CA LEU A 177 -8.76 0.91 -1.29
C LEU A 177 -8.35 2.09 -0.39
N LEU A 178 -9.06 2.26 0.71
CA LEU A 178 -8.70 3.21 1.76
C LEU A 178 -7.67 2.57 2.69
N PRO A 179 -6.63 3.30 3.14
CA PRO A 179 -5.70 2.82 4.16
C PRO A 179 -6.38 2.46 5.48
N ASN A 180 -5.77 1.58 6.26
CA ASN A 180 -6.24 1.17 7.60
C ASN A 180 -7.68 0.64 7.66
N THR A 181 -8.23 0.16 6.55
CA THR A 181 -9.64 -0.16 6.37
C THR A 181 -9.82 -1.66 6.14
N SER A 182 -10.78 -2.26 6.86
CA SER A 182 -11.12 -3.68 6.69
C SER A 182 -12.06 -3.83 5.49
N TYR A 183 -11.75 -4.76 4.60
CA TYR A 183 -12.53 -5.09 3.41
C TYR A 183 -13.05 -6.52 3.49
N ALA A 184 -14.30 -6.71 3.08
CA ALA A 184 -14.89 -8.01 2.79
C ALA A 184 -14.89 -8.25 1.29
N VAL A 185 -14.50 -9.45 0.88
CA VAL A 185 -14.44 -9.88 -0.53
C VAL A 185 -15.28 -11.12 -0.72
N ARG A 186 -15.99 -11.16 -1.84
CA ARG A 186 -16.76 -12.30 -2.33
C ARG A 186 -16.33 -12.60 -3.75
N ILE A 187 -15.85 -13.81 -4.02
CA ILE A 187 -15.48 -14.24 -5.37
C ILE A 187 -16.41 -15.37 -5.80
N PHE A 188 -17.03 -15.20 -6.96
CA PHE A 188 -17.94 -16.15 -7.58
C PHE A 188 -17.32 -16.65 -8.89
N SER A 189 -17.55 -17.91 -9.22
CA SER A 189 -17.27 -18.45 -10.56
C SER A 189 -18.44 -18.15 -11.48
N ASN A 190 -18.16 -17.68 -12.69
CA ASN A 190 -19.17 -17.43 -13.73
C ASN A 190 -19.17 -18.59 -14.73
N CYS A 191 -20.27 -19.32 -14.82
CA CYS A 191 -20.31 -20.60 -15.54
C CYS A 191 -21.48 -20.62 -16.53
N ASN A 192 -21.25 -20.16 -17.76
CA ASN A 192 -22.17 -20.24 -18.91
C ASN A 192 -23.67 -20.17 -18.55
N GLY A 193 -24.10 -19.05 -17.95
CA GLY A 193 -25.49 -18.79 -17.54
C GLY A 193 -25.79 -19.02 -16.06
N ALA A 194 -24.85 -19.54 -15.28
CA ALA A 194 -24.95 -19.70 -13.83
C ALA A 194 -23.81 -18.99 -13.07
N THR A 195 -23.99 -18.84 -11.76
CA THR A 195 -22.98 -18.31 -10.85
C THR A 195 -22.88 -19.24 -9.64
N SER A 196 -21.66 -19.54 -9.19
CA SER A 196 -21.46 -20.38 -8.01
C SER A 196 -21.83 -19.66 -6.71
N THR A 197 -21.82 -20.37 -5.58
CA THR A 197 -21.85 -19.72 -4.25
C THR A 197 -20.54 -18.92 -4.04
N PRO A 198 -20.55 -17.80 -3.31
CA PRO A 198 -19.34 -17.01 -3.12
C PRO A 198 -18.35 -17.67 -2.18
N ALA A 199 -17.09 -17.67 -2.58
CA ALA A 199 -15.98 -17.78 -1.65
C ALA A 199 -15.80 -16.43 -0.93
N ARG A 200 -15.67 -16.45 0.39
CA ARG A 200 -15.59 -15.24 1.21
C ARG A 200 -14.23 -15.12 1.85
N PHE A 201 -13.75 -13.88 1.96
CA PHE A 201 -12.48 -13.57 2.61
C PHE A 201 -12.53 -12.13 3.14
N THR A 202 -11.82 -11.85 4.21
CA THR A 202 -11.66 -10.49 4.75
C THR A 202 -10.18 -10.18 4.93
N PHE A 203 -9.81 -8.94 4.69
CA PHE A 203 -8.47 -8.44 4.97
C PHE A 203 -8.54 -6.98 5.42
N ARG A 204 -7.43 -6.45 5.91
CA ARG A 204 -7.32 -5.05 6.30
C ARG A 204 -6.13 -4.42 5.62
N THR A 205 -6.32 -3.29 4.94
CA THR A 205 -5.20 -2.53 4.37
C THR A 205 -4.32 -1.99 5.50
N PRO A 206 -2.99 -1.94 5.31
CA PRO A 206 -2.10 -1.29 6.25
C PRO A 206 -2.45 0.20 6.43
N SER A 207 -2.07 0.77 7.57
CA SER A 207 -2.11 2.21 7.77
C SER A 207 -1.09 2.93 6.88
N LEU A 208 -1.34 4.20 6.57
CA LEU A 208 -0.34 5.04 5.91
C LEU A 208 0.92 5.11 6.78
N PRO A 209 2.12 5.06 6.18
CA PRO A 209 3.36 5.32 6.93
C PRO A 209 3.30 6.70 7.55
N VAL A 210 3.60 6.79 8.85
CA VAL A 210 3.78 8.09 9.50
C VAL A 210 5.09 8.68 9.00
N VAL A 211 5.04 9.86 8.39
CA VAL A 211 6.22 10.59 7.92
C VAL A 211 6.52 11.72 8.89
N CYS A 212 7.76 11.79 9.33
CA CYS A 212 8.23 12.84 10.23
C CYS A 212 8.32 14.15 9.46
N GLY A 213 7.78 15.21 10.03
CA GLY A 213 7.94 16.56 9.49
C GLY A 213 9.39 17.02 9.66
N ALA A 214 9.93 17.69 8.64
CA ALA A 214 11.27 18.26 8.73
C ALA A 214 11.37 19.22 9.92
N VAL A 215 12.46 19.10 10.68
CA VAL A 215 12.84 20.08 11.71
C VAL A 215 13.30 21.36 11.01
N SER A 216 12.89 22.52 11.52
CA SER A 216 13.25 23.83 10.97
C SER A 216 13.82 24.76 12.05
N ASN A 217 14.32 25.92 11.64
CA ASN A 217 14.85 26.96 12.53
C ASN A 217 15.90 26.43 13.52
N VAL A 218 16.79 25.56 13.07
CA VAL A 218 17.89 25.06 13.90
C VAL A 218 18.86 26.21 14.14
N VAL A 219 18.97 26.65 15.40
CA VAL A 219 19.87 27.70 15.85
C VAL A 219 20.77 27.13 16.94
N VAL A 220 22.08 27.36 16.79
CA VAL A 220 23.08 26.95 17.77
C VAL A 220 23.75 28.20 18.33
N THR A 221 23.62 28.39 19.65
CA THR A 221 24.15 29.55 20.36
C THR A 221 25.11 29.08 21.44
N ALA A 222 26.38 29.49 21.37
CA ALA A 222 27.33 29.23 22.46
C ALA A 222 26.87 29.96 23.73
N THR A 223 26.82 29.26 24.85
CA THR A 223 26.44 29.82 26.15
C THR A 223 27.65 30.00 27.07
N SER A 224 28.75 29.27 26.82
CA SER A 224 30.05 29.47 27.45
C SER A 224 31.17 28.92 26.55
N ALA A 225 32.42 28.95 27.02
CA ALA A 225 33.54 28.33 26.33
C ALA A 225 33.42 26.80 26.18
N THR A 226 32.57 26.15 26.99
CA THR A 226 32.41 24.68 26.99
C THR A 226 30.97 24.21 26.82
N THR A 227 30.04 25.13 26.55
CA THR A 227 28.61 24.82 26.44
C THR A 227 27.93 25.57 25.31
N ALA A 228 26.94 24.94 24.68
CA ALA A 228 26.09 25.55 23.65
C ALA A 228 24.63 25.15 23.83
N SER A 229 23.71 26.00 23.40
CA SER A 229 22.28 25.73 23.30
C SER A 229 21.90 25.51 21.84
N VAL A 230 21.19 24.41 21.55
CA VAL A 230 20.62 24.08 20.24
C VAL A 230 19.10 24.21 20.34
N SER A 231 18.53 25.20 19.67
CA SER A 231 17.08 25.36 19.54
C SER A 231 16.64 25.04 18.12
N PHE A 232 15.43 24.49 18.00
CA PHE A 232 14.79 24.15 16.72
C PHE A 232 13.27 24.11 16.87
N THR A 233 12.57 24.19 15.74
CA THR A 233 11.11 24.03 15.64
C THR A 233 10.76 22.62 15.19
N SER A 234 9.85 21.97 15.92
CA SER A 234 9.33 20.64 15.57
C SER A 234 8.49 20.69 14.28
N GLY A 235 8.76 19.78 13.34
CA GLY A 235 7.84 19.46 12.25
C GLY A 235 6.62 18.65 12.71
N ALA A 236 5.67 18.44 11.80
CA ALA A 236 4.48 17.63 12.03
C ALA A 236 4.82 16.19 12.41
N ASN A 237 3.98 15.55 13.23
CA ASN A 237 4.09 14.15 13.68
C ASN A 237 5.33 13.80 14.50
N ASN A 238 6.28 14.72 14.73
CA ASN A 238 7.48 14.43 15.51
C ASN A 238 7.12 14.21 16.98
N THR A 239 7.71 13.17 17.56
CA THR A 239 7.47 12.67 18.91
C THR A 239 8.72 12.72 19.79
N SER A 240 9.91 12.55 19.20
CA SER A 240 11.17 12.74 19.91
C SER A 240 12.29 13.19 18.96
N PHE A 241 13.38 13.69 19.54
CA PHE A 241 14.50 14.26 18.80
C PHE A 241 15.83 13.76 19.37
N THR A 242 16.80 13.59 18.48
CA THR A 242 18.19 13.32 18.83
C THR A 242 19.09 14.35 18.16
N VAL A 243 19.95 14.99 18.94
CA VAL A 243 21.03 15.85 18.43
C VAL A 243 22.31 15.06 18.44
N THR A 244 22.89 14.88 17.25
CA THR A 244 24.23 14.32 17.09
C THR A 244 25.21 15.46 16.86
N TYR A 245 26.31 15.48 17.59
CA TYR A 245 27.39 16.43 17.36
C TYR A 245 28.74 15.71 17.25
N TYR A 246 29.63 16.26 16.43
CA TYR A 246 30.96 15.69 16.17
C TYR A 246 31.92 16.73 15.60
N VAL A 247 33.21 16.48 15.73
CA VAL A 247 34.24 17.31 15.07
C VAL A 247 34.42 16.80 13.64
N PRO A 248 34.34 17.65 12.60
CA PRO A 248 34.56 17.22 11.23
C PRO A 248 35.91 16.52 11.06
N GLY A 249 35.91 15.34 10.43
CA GLY A 249 37.11 14.52 10.24
C GLY A 249 37.43 13.56 11.40
N ASP A 250 36.73 13.67 12.54
CA ASP A 250 36.78 12.68 13.62
C ASP A 250 35.76 11.56 13.36
N SER A 251 36.08 10.36 13.83
CA SER A 251 35.17 9.20 13.85
C SER A 251 34.17 9.25 15.02
N SER A 252 34.50 10.00 16.07
CA SER A 252 33.69 10.11 17.29
C SER A 252 32.42 10.92 17.05
N ARG A 253 31.28 10.38 17.49
CA ARG A 253 29.98 11.08 17.49
C ARG A 253 29.34 11.01 18.86
N TRP A 254 28.82 12.14 19.33
CA TRP A 254 28.08 12.24 20.57
C TRP A 254 26.60 12.48 20.27
N VAL A 255 25.71 11.86 21.05
CA VAL A 255 24.25 11.91 20.83
C VAL A 255 23.53 12.31 22.11
N ILE A 256 22.62 13.26 22.01
CA ILE A 256 21.72 13.70 23.10
C ILE A 256 20.28 13.53 22.63
N SER A 257 19.44 12.89 23.43
CA SER A 257 18.02 12.70 23.13
C SER A 257 17.17 13.59 24.03
N ASN A 258 16.73 14.75 23.52
CA ASN A 258 15.92 15.70 24.28
C ASN A 258 15.10 16.62 23.36
N ALA A 259 14.10 17.31 23.90
CA ALA A 259 13.32 18.32 23.19
C ALA A 259 14.08 19.66 23.10
N SER A 260 13.69 20.51 22.14
CA SER A 260 14.24 21.86 21.99
C SER A 260 13.77 22.81 23.12
N PRO A 261 14.64 23.68 23.66
CA PRO A 261 16.08 23.78 23.39
C PRO A 261 16.92 22.75 24.16
N ILE A 262 18.03 22.32 23.56
CA ILE A 262 18.96 21.32 24.11
C ILE A 262 20.27 21.99 24.48
N THR A 263 20.79 21.71 25.68
CA THR A 263 22.14 22.15 26.09
C THR A 263 23.17 21.06 25.81
N ILE A 264 24.22 21.40 25.09
CA ILE A 264 25.43 20.60 24.91
C ILE A 264 26.48 21.10 25.91
N THR A 265 27.14 20.19 26.62
CA THR A 265 28.19 20.48 27.60
C THR A 265 29.47 19.72 27.25
N GLY A 266 30.58 20.10 27.89
CA GLY A 266 31.88 19.44 27.68
C GLY A 266 32.51 19.72 26.32
N LEU A 267 32.13 20.82 25.67
CA LEU A 267 32.77 21.25 24.43
C LEU A 267 34.19 21.74 24.73
N VAL A 268 35.12 21.37 23.87
CA VAL A 268 36.49 21.91 23.90
C VAL A 268 36.50 23.31 23.27
N PRO A 269 37.00 24.36 23.95
CA PRO A 269 37.13 25.69 23.39
C PRO A 269 37.94 25.69 22.08
N GLY A 270 37.56 26.54 21.12
CA GLY A 270 38.29 26.68 19.85
C GLY A 270 38.03 25.56 18.82
N ARG A 271 37.30 24.49 19.16
CA ARG A 271 36.96 23.41 18.22
C ARG A 271 35.68 23.70 17.43
N THR A 272 35.70 23.34 16.15
CA THR A 272 34.51 23.35 15.29
C THR A 272 33.74 22.04 15.44
N TYR A 273 32.42 22.12 15.69
CA TYR A 273 31.53 20.98 15.73
C TYR A 273 30.47 21.09 14.64
N THR A 274 30.13 19.96 14.01
CA THR A 274 28.91 19.81 13.20
C THR A 274 27.78 19.30 14.08
N ILE A 275 26.59 19.88 13.93
CA ILE A 275 25.38 19.52 14.66
C ILE A 275 24.35 18.98 13.65
N GLN A 276 23.79 17.81 13.94
CA GLN A 276 22.71 17.20 13.17
C GLN A 276 21.51 16.95 14.09
N VAL A 277 20.33 17.40 13.68
CA VAL A 277 19.07 17.17 14.42
C VAL A 277 18.27 16.12 13.67
N THR A 278 17.94 15.03 14.36
CA THR A 278 17.15 13.94 13.82
C THR A 278 15.85 13.85 14.59
N SER A 279 14.73 13.74 13.87
CA SER A 279 13.39 13.62 14.46
C SER A 279 12.81 12.24 14.22
N THR A 280 12.06 11.72 15.20
CA THR A 280 11.31 10.47 15.10
C THR A 280 9.83 10.72 15.38
N CYS A 281 8.94 9.98 14.74
CA CYS A 281 7.49 10.21 14.72
C CYS A 281 6.72 8.91 15.03
N GLY A 282 7.09 8.22 16.11
CA GLY A 282 6.59 6.89 16.45
C GLY A 282 7.31 5.78 15.69
N THR A 283 6.57 4.82 15.12
CA THR A 283 7.12 3.70 14.31
C THR A 283 7.42 4.09 12.85
N GLY A 284 7.34 5.38 12.52
CA GLY A 284 7.48 5.93 11.18
C GLY A 284 8.93 6.09 10.69
N THR A 285 9.07 6.57 9.46
CA THR A 285 10.36 6.82 8.81
C THR A 285 11.05 8.03 9.45
N THR A 286 12.24 7.81 10.02
CA THR A 286 13.07 8.87 10.60
C THR A 286 13.50 9.86 9.52
N VAL A 287 13.30 11.15 9.78
CA VAL A 287 13.83 12.22 8.93
C VAL A 287 14.98 12.89 9.66
N SER A 288 16.18 12.74 9.10
CA SER A 288 17.37 13.44 9.54
C SER A 288 17.47 14.77 8.79
N TYR A 289 17.53 15.87 9.54
CA TYR A 289 17.85 17.16 8.98
C TYR A 289 19.29 17.51 9.36
N THR A 290 20.17 17.52 8.37
CA THR A 290 21.47 18.18 8.50
C THR A 290 21.23 19.64 8.20
N ALA A 291 21.31 20.50 9.22
CA ALA A 291 21.32 21.93 8.97
C ALA A 291 22.41 22.25 7.96
N GLY A 292 22.05 23.01 6.93
CA GLY A 292 22.92 23.33 5.81
C GLY A 292 24.26 23.93 6.27
N ALA A 293 25.32 23.43 5.63
CA ALA A 293 26.74 23.71 5.80
C ALA A 293 27.36 23.39 7.19
N PRO A 294 28.55 22.77 7.26
CA PRO A 294 29.33 22.73 8.50
C PRO A 294 29.56 24.18 8.93
N ILE A 295 28.97 24.57 10.06
CA ILE A 295 29.20 25.89 10.62
C ILE A 295 30.60 25.87 11.21
N THR A 296 31.56 26.43 10.48
CA THR A 296 32.91 26.71 10.98
C THR A 296 32.80 27.80 12.03
N TYR A 297 32.87 27.42 13.31
CA TYR A 297 33.02 28.38 14.39
C TYR A 297 34.51 28.59 14.67
N SER A 298 35.05 29.70 14.18
CA SER A 298 36.21 30.31 14.82
C SER A 298 35.70 31.15 15.99
N PHE A 299 35.92 30.70 17.22
CA PHE A 299 35.64 31.54 18.37
C PHE A 299 36.58 32.76 18.32
N ARG A 300 36.05 33.93 17.98
CA ARG A 300 36.59 35.17 18.55
C ARG A 300 36.23 35.11 20.03
N GLY A 301 37.14 34.56 20.82
CA GLY A 301 37.21 34.88 22.22
C GLY A 301 37.10 36.40 22.36
N VAL A 302 36.21 36.82 23.25
CA VAL A 302 36.14 38.18 23.76
C VAL A 302 37.58 38.64 24.06
N LEU A 303 38.05 39.64 23.31
CA LEU A 303 39.24 40.46 23.54
C LEU A 303 40.38 39.79 24.35
N GLY A 304 41.05 38.81 23.75
CA GLY A 304 42.40 38.41 24.16
C GLY A 304 43.35 38.68 22.98
N VAL A 305 44.26 39.63 23.12
CA VAL A 305 45.22 40.01 22.09
C VAL A 305 46.05 38.78 21.70
N LEU A 306 45.98 38.38 20.42
CA LEU A 306 46.82 37.35 19.81
C LEU A 306 48.28 37.79 19.90
N TYR A 307 49.05 37.16 20.79
CA TYR A 307 50.51 37.13 20.69
C TYR A 307 50.89 35.69 20.37
N GLY A 308 51.43 35.45 19.19
CA GLY A 308 51.72 34.12 18.66
C GLY A 308 53.04 34.06 17.88
N PHE A 309 53.44 32.84 17.52
CA PHE A 309 54.59 32.56 16.68
C PHE A 309 54.13 32.30 15.25
N GLY A 310 54.41 33.23 14.32
CA GLY A 310 53.93 33.11 12.93
C GLY A 310 52.40 33.09 12.86
N SER A 311 51.81 32.00 12.37
CA SER A 311 50.36 31.79 12.25
C SER A 311 49.73 31.02 13.43
N GLY A 312 50.52 30.54 14.39
CA GLY A 312 50.03 29.77 15.55
C GLY A 312 49.93 30.62 16.82
N ALA A 313 48.87 30.39 17.61
CA ALA A 313 48.71 31.02 18.91
C ALA A 313 49.45 30.24 20.00
N VAL A 314 50.05 30.95 20.95
CA VAL A 314 50.41 30.35 22.24
C VAL A 314 49.13 30.32 23.08
N GLU A 315 48.82 29.22 23.74
CA GLU A 315 47.64 29.14 24.61
C GLU A 315 48.01 28.67 26.02
N LEU A 316 47.35 29.23 27.03
CA LEU A 316 47.62 28.96 28.43
C LEU A 316 46.30 28.74 29.19
N TYR A 317 46.10 27.55 29.73
CA TYR A 317 44.88 27.18 30.44
C TYR A 317 45.11 26.17 31.58
N PRO A 318 44.34 26.21 32.68
CA PRO A 318 43.38 27.26 33.00
C PRO A 318 44.08 28.59 33.33
N ASN A 319 43.37 29.69 33.20
CA ASN A 319 43.80 31.01 33.65
C ASN A 319 42.55 31.72 34.21
N PRO A 320 42.39 31.88 35.53
CA PRO A 320 43.38 31.62 36.59
C PRO A 320 43.79 30.15 36.78
N ALA A 321 45.03 29.92 37.25
CA ALA A 321 45.61 28.61 37.50
C ALA A 321 45.97 28.44 38.98
N HIS A 322 45.85 27.21 39.51
CA HIS A 322 46.25 26.91 40.88
C HIS A 322 47.65 26.27 40.92
N ARG A 323 47.71 24.93 40.78
CA ARG A 323 48.97 24.17 40.91
C ARG A 323 49.75 24.01 39.62
N ALA A 324 49.08 24.11 38.47
CA ALA A 324 49.71 24.03 37.17
C ALA A 324 48.84 24.73 36.12
N ALA A 325 49.47 25.16 35.03
CA ALA A 325 48.80 25.58 33.80
C ALA A 325 49.32 24.74 32.63
N SER A 326 48.44 24.33 31.75
CA SER A 326 48.79 23.73 30.46
C SER A 326 49.14 24.83 29.47
N LEU A 327 50.26 24.66 28.79
CA LEU A 327 50.76 25.52 27.74
C LEU A 327 50.71 24.77 26.41
N VAL A 328 50.14 25.40 25.40
CA VAL A 328 50.14 24.93 24.02
C VAL A 328 51.03 25.84 23.20
N LEU A 329 52.02 25.24 22.55
CA LEU A 329 52.97 25.92 21.68
C LEU A 329 52.81 25.41 20.24
N PRO A 330 52.68 26.30 19.25
CA PRO A 330 52.71 25.89 17.85
C PRO A 330 54.14 25.50 17.45
N ALA A 331 54.29 24.78 16.34
CA ALA A 331 55.60 24.57 15.73
C ALA A 331 56.24 25.92 15.35
N VAL A 332 57.49 26.12 15.76
CA VAL A 332 58.28 27.32 15.41
C VAL A 332 59.38 26.92 14.44
N PRO A 333 59.29 27.31 13.16
CA PRO A 333 60.31 26.97 12.17
C PRO A 333 61.71 27.41 12.62
N GLY A 334 62.66 26.49 12.62
CA GLY A 334 64.05 26.77 13.01
C GLY A 334 64.33 26.76 14.53
N ALA A 335 63.34 26.44 15.38
CA ALA A 335 63.55 26.27 16.81
C ALA A 335 63.24 24.84 17.27
N ALA A 336 64.20 24.19 17.93
CA ALA A 336 64.03 22.85 18.50
C ALA A 336 63.44 22.86 19.93
N GLN A 337 63.45 24.02 20.59
CA GLN A 337 62.98 24.20 21.97
C GLN A 337 62.48 25.61 22.20
N ALA A 338 61.56 25.76 23.15
CA ALA A 338 61.07 27.02 23.66
C ALA A 338 61.52 27.22 25.12
N ARG A 339 61.99 28.41 25.46
CA ARG A 339 62.29 28.84 26.83
C ARG A 339 61.12 29.62 27.39
N LEU A 340 60.60 29.19 28.51
CA LEU A 340 59.53 29.82 29.27
C LEU A 340 60.11 30.56 30.46
N LEU A 341 59.70 31.81 30.64
CA LEU A 341 60.06 32.66 31.77
C LEU A 341 58.78 33.16 32.42
N LEU A 342 58.49 32.72 33.64
CA LEU A 342 57.41 33.27 34.44
C LEU A 342 57.93 34.48 35.21
N LEU A 343 57.37 35.65 34.95
CA LEU A 343 57.76 36.93 35.54
C LEU A 343 56.67 37.43 36.50
N ASN A 344 57.03 37.96 37.67
CA ASN A 344 56.06 38.60 38.57
C ASN A 344 55.65 40.01 38.06
N GLY A 345 54.77 40.69 38.78
CA GLY A 345 54.31 42.05 38.45
C GLY A 345 55.41 43.13 38.41
N LEU A 346 56.62 42.84 38.93
CA LEU A 346 57.80 43.72 38.87
C LEU A 346 58.76 43.33 37.72
N GLY A 347 58.43 42.33 36.91
CA GLY A 347 59.28 41.81 35.83
C GLY A 347 60.41 40.90 36.31
N GLN A 348 60.44 40.52 37.59
CA GLN A 348 61.46 39.61 38.12
C GLN A 348 61.12 38.16 37.74
N GLN A 349 62.15 37.40 37.37
CA GLN A 349 61.99 35.99 37.01
C GLN A 349 61.68 35.14 38.24
N VAL A 350 60.53 34.46 38.22
CA VAL A 350 60.06 33.56 39.27
C VAL A 350 60.34 32.10 38.92
N ARG A 351 60.16 31.72 37.64
CA ARG A 351 60.40 30.34 37.19
C ARG A 351 60.90 30.34 35.74
N THR A 352 61.77 29.40 35.41
CA THR A 352 62.22 29.14 34.04
C THR A 352 62.00 27.67 33.71
N LEU A 353 61.47 27.39 32.53
CA LEU A 353 61.35 26.03 31.99
C LEU A 353 61.80 26.01 30.53
N THR A 354 62.37 24.90 30.08
CA THR A 354 62.64 24.66 28.66
C THR A 354 61.76 23.52 28.18
N VAL A 355 61.06 23.72 27.07
CA VAL A 355 60.13 22.76 26.48
C VAL A 355 60.65 22.37 25.10
N PRO A 356 60.86 21.08 24.80
CA PRO A 356 61.20 20.64 23.46
C PRO A 356 60.01 20.87 22.52
N LEU A 357 60.23 21.48 21.36
CA LEU A 357 59.20 21.68 20.35
C LEU A 357 59.15 20.43 19.47
N VAL A 358 58.05 19.68 19.55
CA VAL A 358 57.84 18.42 18.84
C VAL A 358 56.61 18.51 17.93
N GLY A 359 56.72 17.98 16.71
CA GLY A 359 55.61 17.90 15.76
C GLY A 359 55.05 19.26 15.34
N ALA A 360 53.74 19.29 15.02
CA ALA A 360 53.03 20.49 14.60
C ALA A 360 52.57 21.37 15.79
N GLU A 361 52.42 20.78 16.97
CA GLU A 361 51.92 21.40 18.20
C GLU A 361 52.54 20.68 19.41
N THR A 362 52.94 21.44 20.42
CA THR A 362 53.59 20.94 21.63
C THR A 362 52.77 21.30 22.85
N HIS A 363 52.38 20.30 23.64
CA HIS A 363 51.73 20.49 24.93
C HIS A 363 52.76 20.36 26.06
N ALA A 364 52.80 21.35 26.94
CA ALA A 364 53.64 21.36 28.12
C ALA A 364 52.84 21.70 29.37
N SER A 365 53.27 21.17 30.52
CA SER A 365 52.72 21.58 31.80
C SER A 365 53.67 22.57 32.46
N LEU A 366 53.16 23.75 32.77
CA LEU A 366 53.81 24.72 33.64
C LEU A 366 53.41 24.42 35.08
N ASP A 367 54.30 23.77 35.83
CA ASP A 367 54.14 23.59 37.26
C ASP A 367 54.25 24.95 37.97
N LEU A 368 53.23 25.27 38.78
CA LEU A 368 53.10 26.50 39.56
C LEU A 368 53.16 26.21 41.07
N SER A 369 53.52 25.00 41.48
CA SER A 369 53.70 24.66 42.88
C SER A 369 54.67 25.61 43.58
N GLY A 370 54.23 26.22 44.69
CA GLY A 370 55.04 27.19 45.43
C GLY A 370 55.17 28.58 44.78
N VAL A 371 54.50 28.85 43.66
CA VAL A 371 54.33 30.21 43.13
C VAL A 371 53.24 30.90 43.95
N ALA A 372 53.52 32.08 44.51
CA ALA A 372 52.54 32.82 45.32
C ALA A 372 51.35 33.28 44.46
N PRO A 373 50.13 33.37 45.01
CA PRO A 373 49.00 33.94 44.29
C PRO A 373 49.28 35.35 43.78
N GLY A 374 48.88 35.67 42.55
CA GLY A 374 49.12 36.96 41.93
C GLY A 374 49.05 36.94 40.41
N LEU A 375 49.30 38.11 39.80
CA LEU A 375 49.39 38.26 38.35
C LEU A 375 50.84 38.12 37.87
N TYR A 376 51.01 37.27 36.87
CA TYR A 376 52.29 36.94 36.26
C TYR A 376 52.27 37.16 34.76
N THR A 377 53.45 37.32 34.18
CA THR A 377 53.67 37.30 32.73
C THR A 377 54.50 36.08 32.36
N LEU A 378 53.94 35.15 31.61
CA LEU A 378 54.67 34.06 30.97
C LEU A 378 55.26 34.56 29.65
N ARG A 379 56.58 34.74 29.62
CA ARG A 379 57.33 35.06 28.40
C ARG A 379 57.88 33.78 27.78
N VAL A 380 57.45 33.49 26.56
CA VAL A 380 57.84 32.33 25.76
C VAL A 380 58.80 32.78 24.68
N ALA A 381 59.99 32.21 24.60
CA ALA A 381 61.00 32.51 23.59
C ALA A 381 61.37 31.25 22.81
N ALA A 382 61.25 31.26 21.48
CA ALA A 382 61.60 30.15 20.61
C ALA A 382 62.28 30.71 19.34
N GLY A 383 63.54 30.31 19.12
CA GLY A 383 64.36 30.91 18.05
C GLY A 383 64.54 32.42 18.25
N SER A 384 64.24 33.21 17.22
CA SER A 384 64.25 34.69 17.28
C SER A 384 62.94 35.31 17.77
N GLN A 385 61.91 34.50 17.99
CA GLN A 385 60.58 34.99 18.34
C GLN A 385 60.37 34.99 19.86
N VAL A 386 59.62 35.98 20.35
CA VAL A 386 59.25 36.11 21.76
C VAL A 386 57.78 36.52 21.87
N VAL A 387 57.03 35.81 22.71
CA VAL A 387 55.61 36.05 23.00
C VAL A 387 55.43 36.17 24.51
N SER A 388 54.49 37.00 24.96
CA SER A 388 54.16 37.14 26.38
C SER A 388 52.67 36.94 26.61
N GLN A 389 52.31 36.17 27.64
CA GLN A 389 50.93 35.96 28.09
C GLN A 389 50.76 36.28 29.56
N ARG A 390 49.58 36.77 29.94
CA ARG A 390 49.24 36.97 31.35
C ARG A 390 48.75 35.66 31.96
N LEU A 391 49.15 35.40 33.20
CA LEU A 391 48.72 34.26 33.99
C LEU A 391 48.34 34.74 35.39
N ALA A 392 47.09 34.55 35.78
CA ALA A 392 46.67 34.68 37.17
C ALA A 392 46.94 33.36 37.88
N VAL A 393 47.63 33.41 39.02
CA VAL A 393 47.84 32.28 39.93
C VAL A 393 47.01 32.51 41.18
N GLU A 394 46.20 31.55 41.59
CA GLU A 394 45.30 31.62 42.74
C GLU A 394 45.55 30.53 43.79
#